data_AF-A0A087W0S9-F1
#
_entry.id   AF-A0A087W0S9-F1
#
_cell.length_a   1.000
_cell.length_b   1.000
_cell.length_c   1.000
_cell.angle_alpha   90.00
_cell.angle_beta   90.00
_cell.angle_gamma   90.00
#
_symmetry.space_group_name_H-M   'P 1'
#
loop_
_entity.id
_entity.type
_entity.pdbx_description
1 polymer ?
#
loop_
_entity_poly.entity_id
_entity_poly.type
_entity_poly.pdbx_seq_one_letter_code
_entity_poly.pdbx_strand_id
1 'polypeptide(L)'
;MDDELGTEVEISIACRYDEITLNFSAKNLDKKDIIGLSDPFLAFYRLHENGSVTVAHRTEVIKNTLNPSWGTMVLPVRLLCNGDLNRYVTFSTFHCIHCILHPFS
;
A
#
# COMPACT_ATOMS: atom_id res chain seq x y z
N MET A 1 -19.55 17.14 17.59
CA MET A 1 -19.01 15.96 18.32
C MET A 1 -18.69 15.01 17.20
N ASP A 2 -17.59 15.34 16.55
CA ASP A 2 -17.19 14.76 15.29
C ASP A 2 -16.34 13.56 15.69
N ASP A 3 -16.98 12.39 15.71
CA ASP A 3 -16.29 11.11 15.76
C ASP A 3 -15.45 11.01 14.49
N GLU A 4 -14.26 11.62 14.51
CA GLU A 4 -13.22 11.45 13.50
C GLU A 4 -12.79 9.99 13.59
N LEU A 5 -13.51 9.16 12.83
CA LEU A 5 -13.27 7.75 12.69
C LEU A 5 -11.92 7.59 11.98
N GLY A 6 -10.85 7.65 12.77
CA GLY A 6 -9.48 7.66 12.27
C GLY A 6 -9.23 6.50 11.32
N THR A 7 -8.42 6.75 10.28
CA THR A 7 -8.02 5.70 9.35
C THR A 7 -7.35 4.55 10.11
N GLU A 8 -7.92 3.35 9.99
CA GLU A 8 -7.36 2.12 10.55
C GLU A 8 -6.65 1.36 9.43
N VAL A 9 -5.39 0.98 9.65
CA VAL A 9 -4.65 0.13 8.72
C VAL A 9 -4.30 -1.17 9.42
N GLU A 10 -4.76 -2.28 8.85
CA GLU A 10 -4.47 -3.63 9.33
C GLU A 10 -3.41 -4.26 8.41
N ILE A 11 -2.35 -4.76 9.03
CA ILE A 11 -1.21 -5.37 8.34
C ILE A 11 -0.94 -6.72 8.98
N SER A 12 -0.97 -7.79 8.19
CA SER A 12 -0.48 -9.11 8.60
C SER A 12 0.74 -9.48 7.77
N ILE A 13 1.82 -9.90 8.44
CA ILE A 13 3.08 -10.30 7.83
C ILE A 13 3.42 -11.70 8.30
N ALA A 14 3.71 -12.62 7.38
CA ALA A 14 4.28 -13.91 7.67
C ALA A 14 5.50 -14.16 6.78
N CYS A 15 6.61 -14.59 7.39
CA CYS A 15 7.83 -14.95 6.65
C CYS A 15 7.99 -16.47 6.66
N ARG A 16 8.22 -17.07 5.49
CA ARG A 16 8.53 -18.50 5.33
C ARG A 16 9.66 -18.67 4.33
N TYR A 17 10.80 -19.17 4.81
CA TYR A 17 12.02 -19.33 4.00
C TYR A 17 12.45 -18.02 3.31
N ASP A 18 12.32 -17.95 2.00
CA ASP A 18 12.68 -16.82 1.14
C ASP A 18 11.47 -16.02 0.63
N GLU A 19 10.28 -16.27 1.19
CA GLU A 19 9.03 -15.61 0.85
C GLU A 19 8.41 -14.87 2.04
N ILE A 20 7.82 -13.71 1.75
CA ILE A 20 7.04 -12.91 2.68
C ILE A 20 5.61 -12.88 2.17
N THR A 21 4.69 -13.40 2.98
CA THR A 21 3.25 -13.26 2.79
C THR A 21 2.79 -11.99 3.50
N LEU A 22 2.11 -11.12 2.77
CA LEU A 22 1.60 -9.85 3.26
C LEU A 22 0.11 -9.76 2.98
N ASN A 23 -0.65 -9.29 3.96
CA ASN A 23 -2.05 -8.96 3.81
C ASN A 23 -2.29 -7.54 4.32
N PHE A 24 -2.90 -6.71 3.49
CA PHE A 24 -3.17 -5.31 3.81
C PHE A 24 -4.64 -4.99 3.63
N SER A 25 -5.19 -4.29 4.60
CA SER A 25 -6.47 -3.61 4.46
C SER A 25 -6.44 -2.28 5.19
N ALA A 26 -7.19 -1.32 4.67
CA ALA A 26 -7.47 -0.09 5.39
C ALA A 26 -8.97 0.05 5.58
N LYS A 27 -9.36 0.76 6.63
CA LYS A 27 -10.74 1.15 6.90
C LYS A 27 -10.77 2.64 7.17
N ASN A 28 -11.85 3.29 6.75
CA ASN A 28 -12.09 4.71 6.97
C ASN A 28 -10.91 5.57 6.49
N LEU A 29 -10.38 5.27 5.30
CA LEU A 29 -9.39 6.16 4.68
C LEU A 29 -9.98 7.57 4.57
N ASP A 30 -9.20 8.57 4.98
CA ASP A 30 -9.61 9.97 4.87
C ASP A 30 -10.05 10.27 3.43
N LYS A 31 -11.30 10.71 3.31
CA LYS A 31 -11.82 11.21 2.05
C LYS A 31 -11.16 12.55 1.75
N LYS A 32 -9.99 12.51 1.11
CA LYS A 32 -9.29 13.72 0.63
C LYS A 32 -9.88 14.29 -0.66
N ASP A 33 -10.97 13.71 -1.18
CA ASP A 33 -11.63 14.15 -2.41
C ASP A 33 -12.88 15.01 -2.17
N ILE A 34 -12.94 16.15 -2.88
CA ILE A 34 -14.08 17.07 -2.90
C ILE A 34 -15.22 16.53 -3.79
N ILE A 35 -14.90 15.68 -4.79
CA ILE A 35 -15.85 15.08 -5.74
C ILE A 35 -15.31 13.68 -6.13
N GLY A 36 -15.91 12.60 -5.62
CA GLY A 36 -15.47 11.21 -5.86
C GLY A 36 -15.07 10.44 -4.60
N LEU A 37 -14.93 9.11 -4.73
CA LEU A 37 -14.35 8.22 -3.72
C LEU A 37 -12.91 7.89 -4.12
N SER A 38 -12.07 7.59 -3.13
CA SER A 38 -10.65 7.33 -3.35
C SER A 38 -10.36 6.08 -4.19
N ASP A 39 -9.30 6.15 -4.98
CA ASP A 39 -8.70 5.02 -5.73
C ASP A 39 -7.34 4.63 -5.10
N PRO A 40 -7.32 3.96 -3.92
CA PRO A 40 -6.10 3.68 -3.19
C PRO A 40 -5.30 2.49 -3.75
N PHE A 41 -3.96 2.61 -3.69
CA PHE A 41 -3.00 1.52 -3.95
C PHE A 41 -1.83 1.58 -2.96
N LEU A 42 -1.12 0.47 -2.81
CA LEU A 42 0.09 0.37 -2.00
C LEU A 42 1.33 0.38 -2.89
N ALA A 43 2.34 1.14 -2.49
CA ALA A 43 3.69 0.99 -3.03
C ALA A 43 4.67 0.58 -1.93
N PHE A 44 5.49 -0.41 -2.28
CA PHE A 44 6.53 -0.99 -1.44
C PHE A 44 7.84 -0.33 -1.82
N TYR A 45 8.52 0.26 -0.85
CA TYR A 45 9.81 0.90 -1.08
C TYR A 45 10.93 0.08 -0.47
N ARG A 46 11.98 -0.11 -1.25
CA ARG A 46 13.24 -0.73 -0.84
C ARG A 46 14.31 0.34 -0.67
N LEU A 47 14.96 0.33 0.48
CA LEU A 47 16.15 1.12 0.79
C LEU A 47 17.42 0.35 0.40
N HIS A 48 18.28 0.99 -0.38
CA HIS A 48 19.58 0.46 -0.80
C HIS A 48 20.69 0.86 0.18
N GLU A 49 21.84 0.17 0.10
CA GLU A 49 23.02 0.46 0.93
C GLU A 49 23.58 1.87 0.74
N ASN A 50 23.45 2.40 -0.47
CA ASN A 50 23.85 3.77 -0.82
C ASN A 50 22.84 4.84 -0.35
N GLY A 51 21.81 4.45 0.40
CA GLY A 51 20.75 5.35 0.89
C GLY A 51 19.66 5.68 -0.14
N SER A 52 19.76 5.21 -1.38
CA SER A 52 18.71 5.43 -2.38
C SER A 52 17.47 4.57 -2.10
N VAL A 53 16.30 5.06 -2.50
CA VAL A 53 15.01 4.37 -2.32
C VAL A 53 14.41 4.08 -3.70
N THR A 54 13.97 2.85 -3.91
CA THR A 54 13.30 2.42 -5.16
C THR A 54 11.98 1.72 -4.86
N VAL A 55 11.04 1.82 -5.80
CA VAL A 55 9.78 1.05 -5.72
C VAL A 55 10.10 -0.42 -6.01
N ALA A 56 9.83 -1.29 -5.05
CA ALA A 56 10.00 -2.74 -5.15
C ALA A 56 8.75 -3.43 -5.71
N HIS A 57 7.57 -2.96 -5.32
CA HIS A 57 6.29 -3.53 -5.75
C HIS A 57 5.18 -2.47 -5.67
N ARG A 58 4.11 -2.66 -6.45
CA ARG A 58 2.86 -1.89 -6.36
C ARG A 58 1.70 -2.85 -6.47
N THR A 59 0.69 -2.68 -5.61
CA THR A 59 -0.57 -3.43 -5.74
C THR A 59 -1.41 -2.88 -6.88
N GLU A 60 -2.47 -3.59 -7.20
CA GLU A 60 -3.59 -3.04 -7.92
C GLU A 60 -4.21 -1.82 -7.21
N VAL A 61 -4.84 -0.99 -8.02
CA VAL A 61 -5.66 0.13 -7.56
C VAL A 61 -7.05 -0.42 -7.27
N ILE A 62 -7.53 -0.23 -6.04
CA ILE A 62 -8.91 -0.59 -5.69
C ILE A 62 -9.75 0.65 -5.88
N LYS A 63 -10.70 0.59 -6.81
CA LYS A 63 -11.46 1.77 -7.21
C LYS A 63 -12.58 2.10 -6.23
N ASN A 64 -12.86 3.40 -6.06
CA ASN A 64 -14.02 3.93 -5.36
C ASN A 64 -14.26 3.32 -3.96
N THR A 65 -13.22 3.20 -3.13
CA THR A 65 -13.38 2.68 -1.76
C THR A 65 -12.52 3.42 -0.74
N LEU A 66 -13.10 3.67 0.43
CA LEU A 66 -12.39 4.11 1.63
C LEU A 66 -11.99 2.93 2.53
N ASN A 67 -12.37 1.71 2.15
CA ASN A 67 -12.09 0.48 2.88
C ASN A 67 -11.41 -0.57 1.96
N PRO A 68 -10.23 -0.26 1.38
CA PRO A 68 -9.55 -1.17 0.48
C PRO A 68 -9.05 -2.43 1.19
N SER A 69 -9.13 -3.57 0.51
CA SER A 69 -8.41 -4.79 0.85
C SER A 69 -7.66 -5.26 -0.40
N TRP A 70 -6.32 -5.19 -0.36
CA TRP A 70 -5.44 -5.55 -1.48
C TRP A 70 -5.14 -7.05 -1.56
N GLY A 71 -5.91 -7.85 -0.81
CA GLY A 71 -5.72 -9.28 -0.73
C GLY A 71 -4.37 -9.70 -0.14
N THR A 72 -4.19 -11.02 -0.08
CA THR A 72 -2.93 -11.63 0.32
C THR A 72 -1.98 -11.68 -0.87
N MET A 73 -0.77 -11.15 -0.70
CA MET A 73 0.30 -11.20 -1.69
C MET A 73 1.51 -11.95 -1.13
N VAL A 74 2.19 -12.71 -1.98
CA VAL A 74 3.43 -13.42 -1.64
C VAL A 74 4.55 -12.80 -2.46
N LEU A 75 5.52 -12.20 -1.77
CA LEU A 75 6.66 -11.54 -2.39
C LEU A 75 7.97 -12.18 -1.91
N PRO A 76 8.96 -12.37 -2.79
CA PRO A 76 10.24 -12.91 -2.36
C PRO A 76 10.99 -11.89 -1.50
N VAL A 77 11.63 -12.34 -0.42
CA VAL A 77 12.42 -11.50 0.53
C VAL A 77 13.43 -10.63 -0.22
N ARG A 78 14.03 -11.15 -1.29
CA ARG A 78 15.01 -10.44 -2.12
C ARG A 78 14.43 -9.20 -2.81
N LEU A 79 13.15 -9.22 -3.16
CA LEU A 79 12.47 -8.09 -3.77
C LEU A 79 12.40 -6.91 -2.80
N LEU A 80 12.06 -7.19 -1.54
CA LEU A 80 11.79 -6.18 -0.52
C LEU A 80 13.06 -5.71 0.19
N CYS A 81 13.92 -6.64 0.61
CA CYS A 81 15.07 -6.33 1.49
C CYS A 81 16.42 -6.78 0.91
N ASN A 82 16.48 -7.15 -0.36
CA ASN A 82 17.70 -7.71 -0.99
C ASN A 82 18.26 -8.95 -0.26
N GLY A 83 17.40 -9.70 0.46
CA GLY A 83 17.81 -10.86 1.26
C GLY A 83 18.23 -10.55 2.70
N ASP A 84 18.22 -9.27 3.11
CA ASP A 84 18.60 -8.83 4.45
C ASP A 84 17.36 -8.51 5.30
N LEU A 85 16.96 -9.47 6.15
CA LEU A 85 15.77 -9.35 6.99
C LEU A 85 15.90 -8.28 8.10
N ASN A 86 17.10 -7.74 8.36
CA ASN A 86 17.28 -6.65 9.33
C ASN A 86 16.97 -5.27 8.74
N ARG A 87 16.72 -5.19 7.43
CA ARG A 87 16.36 -3.92 6.78
C ARG A 87 14.87 -3.66 6.92
N TYR A 88 14.56 -2.48 7.44
CA TYR A 88 13.20 -1.96 7.48
C TYR A 88 12.65 -1.82 6.07
N VAL A 89 11.44 -2.35 5.86
CA VAL A 89 10.65 -2.10 4.65
C VAL A 89 9.66 -0.99 4.96
N THR A 90 9.62 0.03 4.12
CA THR A 90 8.65 1.12 4.23
C THR A 90 7.53 0.91 3.23
N PHE A 91 6.30 1.05 3.71
CA PHE A 91 5.07 0.95 2.92
C PHE A 91 4.39 2.31 2.93
N SER A 92 3.81 2.71 1.81
CA SER A 92 3.01 3.93 1.76
C SER A 92 1.76 3.70 0.92
N THR A 93 0.63 4.12 1.46
CA THR A 93 -0.66 4.19 0.77
C THR A 93 -0.70 5.46 -0.05
N PHE A 94 -0.95 5.34 -1.35
CA PHE A 94 -1.13 6.48 -2.23
C PHE A 94 -2.55 6.51 -2.76
N HIS A 95 -3.00 7.72 -3.05
CA HIS A 95 -4.28 7.98 -3.67
C HIS A 95 -4.07 8.36 -5.14
N CYS A 96 -4.70 7.65 -6.07
CA CYS A 96 -4.64 8.02 -7.49
C CYS A 96 -5.74 9.02 -7.85
N ILE A 97 -5.48 10.33 -7.69
CA ILE A 97 -6.46 11.41 -7.99
C ILE A 97 -6.77 11.49 -9.51
N HIS A 98 -5.94 10.86 -10.35
CA HIS A 98 -5.96 11.04 -11.80
C HIS A 98 -7.04 10.22 -12.55
N CYS A 99 -7.70 9.25 -11.91
CA CYS A 99 -8.72 8.43 -12.59
C CYS A 99 -10.15 9.01 -12.53
N ILE A 100 -10.42 10.01 -11.69
CA ILE A 100 -11.78 10.56 -11.50
C ILE A 100 -12.03 11.80 -12.39
N LEU A 101 -10.97 12.48 -12.86
CA LEU A 101 -11.11 13.64 -13.75
C LEU A 101 -11.14 13.31 -15.25
N HIS A 102 -10.94 12.04 -15.64
CA HIS A 102 -11.08 11.62 -17.04
C HIS A 102 -11.85 10.30 -17.18
N PRO A 103 -13.20 10.32 -17.10
CA PRO A 103 -13.97 9.36 -17.87
C PRO A 103 -13.79 9.74 -19.35
N PHE A 104 -13.16 8.86 -20.13
CA PHE A 104 -12.91 8.99 -21.57
C PHE A 104 -11.74 9.90 -22.00
N SER A 105 -10.66 9.26 -22.45
CA SER A 105 -10.09 9.53 -23.78
C SER A 105 -9.69 8.23 -24.44
#